data_AF-A0AAD3RM30-F1
#
_entry.id   AF-A0AAD3RM30-F1
#
_cell.length_a   1.000
_cell.length_b   1.000
_cell.length_c   1.000
_cell.angle_alpha   90.00
_cell.angle_beta   90.00
_cell.angle_gamma   90.00
#
_symmetry.space_group_name_H-M   'P 1'
#
loop_
_entity.id
_entity.type
_entity.pdbx_description
1 polymer ?
#
loop_
_entity_poly.entity_id
_entity_poly.type
_entity_poly.pdbx_seq_one_letter_code
_entity_poly.pdbx_strand_id
1 'polypeptide(L)'
;MPLLRIKNSWLTHLTSADSISVRVRRVRGSGLFRLDLDGYCECLSGDNLSVSCPRLSPDGSTLIYLQGRVFGPHNQCLSLQQLDLKSGKTSTLLDVVNRPNTGEFAGIYEALPSCCWSADSQRVVFSSARRNWKDSMAYVKIKESHLLSDSASDLSKVYGSWKLLTVQKDLMVVCCSSPSTPPTLFLQVEQHHLELAKLGFAVPHG
;
A
#
# COMPACT_ATOMS: atom_id res chain seq x y z
N MET A 1 3.12 -21.95 -14.66
CA MET A 1 2.55 -20.63 -14.34
C MET A 1 3.43 -20.03 -13.26
N PRO A 2 4.20 -18.97 -13.55
CA PRO A 2 5.32 -18.53 -12.73
C PRO A 2 4.91 -17.97 -11.37
N LEU A 3 5.77 -18.16 -10.37
CA LEU A 3 5.57 -17.68 -9.01
C LEU A 3 6.42 -16.46 -8.71
N LEU A 4 5.75 -15.38 -8.30
CA LEU A 4 6.42 -14.20 -7.82
C LEU A 4 6.72 -14.31 -6.32
N ARG A 5 7.98 -14.12 -5.94
CA ARG A 5 8.43 -14.21 -4.55
C ARG A 5 8.92 -12.85 -4.06
N ILE A 6 8.00 -12.00 -3.58
CA ILE A 6 8.38 -10.85 -2.76
C ILE A 6 8.75 -11.39 -1.38
N LYS A 7 10.04 -11.37 -1.02
CA LYS A 7 10.48 -11.73 0.33
C LYS A 7 10.00 -10.66 1.32
N ASN A 8 8.84 -10.91 1.93
CA ASN A 8 8.45 -10.53 3.29
C ASN A 8 7.35 -11.53 3.73
N SER A 9 7.78 -12.60 4.40
CA SER A 9 7.02 -13.65 5.13
C SER A 9 5.70 -14.20 4.53
N TRP A 10 5.78 -15.49 4.16
CA TRP A 10 4.75 -16.54 4.04
C TRP A 10 3.56 -16.37 3.09
N LEU A 11 3.68 -16.98 1.90
CA LEU A 11 2.78 -18.05 1.41
C LEU A 11 3.43 -18.79 0.22
N THR A 12 3.36 -20.13 0.27
CA THR A 12 3.83 -21.13 -0.71
C THR A 12 2.70 -21.48 -1.68
N HIS A 13 2.85 -21.39 -3.01
CA HIS A 13 3.16 -22.51 -3.93
C HIS A 13 2.97 -22.01 -5.38
N LEU A 14 3.70 -22.61 -6.35
CA LEU A 14 3.60 -22.60 -7.86
C LEU A 14 4.96 -22.25 -8.54
N THR A 15 5.09 -22.49 -9.85
CA THR A 15 6.35 -22.92 -10.52
C THR A 15 6.72 -22.18 -11.85
N SER A 16 8.03 -21.84 -11.98
CA SER A 16 8.88 -21.54 -13.18
C SER A 16 8.54 -20.29 -14.05
N ALA A 17 9.43 -19.43 -14.59
CA ALA A 17 10.90 -19.38 -14.72
C ALA A 17 11.51 -17.96 -14.47
N ASP A 18 10.72 -16.92 -14.25
CA ASP A 18 11.21 -15.57 -13.93
C ASP A 18 10.88 -15.23 -12.47
N SER A 19 11.87 -15.27 -11.58
CA SER A 19 11.68 -14.66 -10.26
C SER A 19 11.85 -13.15 -10.39
N ILE A 20 10.97 -12.36 -9.78
CA ILE A 20 11.23 -10.94 -9.57
C ILE A 20 11.53 -10.78 -8.08
N SER A 21 12.82 -10.74 -7.73
CA SER A 21 13.25 -10.42 -6.38
C SER A 21 13.51 -8.91 -6.28
N VAL A 22 12.57 -8.19 -5.68
CA VAL A 22 12.76 -6.76 -5.44
C VAL A 22 13.54 -6.54 -4.14
N ARG A 23 14.73 -5.95 -4.24
CA ARG A 23 15.53 -5.55 -3.08
C ARG A 23 15.52 -4.03 -2.95
N VAL A 24 15.17 -3.54 -1.77
CA VAL A 24 15.22 -2.13 -1.40
C VAL A 24 16.16 -1.96 -0.21
N ARG A 25 17.03 -0.94 -0.24
CA ARG A 25 17.79 -0.49 0.94
C ARG A 25 17.14 0.78 1.48
N ARG A 26 16.90 0.93 2.79
CA ARG A 26 16.38 2.21 3.33
C ARG A 26 17.53 3.15 3.76
N VAL A 27 17.36 4.44 3.49
CA VAL A 27 18.09 5.63 4.05
C VAL A 27 19.39 6.10 3.35
N ARG A 28 19.82 5.49 2.26
CA ARG A 28 20.72 6.07 1.23
C ARG A 28 20.19 5.57 -0.12
N GLY A 29 20.40 6.29 -1.23
CA GLY A 29 19.78 6.02 -2.54
C GLY A 29 19.42 4.55 -2.77
N SER A 30 18.15 4.27 -3.03
CA SER A 30 17.60 2.92 -3.07
C SER A 30 16.99 2.63 -4.42
N GLY A 31 17.37 1.47 -4.97
CA GLY A 31 16.93 1.03 -6.29
C GLY A 31 15.88 -0.07 -6.23
N LEU A 32 15.10 -0.17 -7.30
CA LEU A 32 14.23 -1.29 -7.62
C LEU A 32 15.00 -2.19 -8.59
N PHE A 33 15.10 -3.48 -8.31
CA PHE A 33 15.85 -4.41 -9.15
C PHE A 33 14.98 -5.59 -9.58
N ARG A 34 15.15 -6.04 -10.83
CA ARG A 34 14.70 -7.35 -11.30
C ARG A 34 15.90 -8.30 -11.28
N LEU A 35 15.65 -9.50 -10.78
CA LEU A 35 16.65 -10.52 -10.49
C LEU A 35 16.11 -11.87 -10.93
N ASP A 36 16.57 -12.38 -12.06
CA ASP A 36 16.18 -13.72 -12.51
C ASP A 36 16.93 -14.82 -11.73
N LEU A 37 16.59 -16.08 -12.01
CA LEU A 37 17.20 -17.23 -11.34
C LEU A 37 18.62 -17.53 -11.85
N ASP A 38 18.96 -17.05 -13.04
CA ASP A 38 20.28 -17.20 -13.66
C ASP A 38 21.28 -16.15 -13.14
N GLY A 39 20.80 -15.19 -12.34
CA GLY A 39 21.59 -14.17 -11.68
C GLY A 39 21.69 -12.87 -12.46
N TYR A 40 20.95 -12.71 -13.57
CA TYR A 40 20.82 -11.40 -14.20
C TYR A 40 20.09 -10.45 -13.27
N CYS A 41 20.72 -9.29 -13.08
CA CYS A 41 20.24 -8.23 -12.25
C CYS A 41 20.17 -6.95 -13.07
N GLU A 42 18.99 -6.36 -13.16
CA GLU A 42 18.79 -5.06 -13.80
C GLU A 42 18.13 -4.07 -12.84
N CYS A 43 18.53 -2.80 -12.92
CA CYS A 43 17.90 -1.73 -12.18
C CYS A 43 16.69 -1.21 -12.97
N LEU A 44 15.53 -1.21 -12.33
CA LEU A 44 14.25 -0.77 -12.88
C LEU A 44 13.90 0.68 -12.52
N SER A 45 14.50 1.21 -11.45
CA SER A 45 14.28 2.58 -10.98
C SER A 45 15.38 3.52 -11.45
N GLY A 46 15.07 4.81 -11.56
CA GLY A 46 16.06 5.84 -11.86
C GLY A 46 17.05 6.12 -10.72
N ASP A 47 18.11 6.84 -11.06
CA ASP A 47 19.17 7.25 -10.13
C ASP A 47 18.70 8.34 -9.15
N ASN A 48 19.39 8.45 -8.00
CA ASN A 48 19.12 9.46 -6.97
C ASN A 48 17.68 9.47 -6.43
N LEU A 49 17.03 8.30 -6.45
CA LEU A 49 15.71 8.07 -5.89
C LEU A 49 15.78 7.17 -4.66
N SER A 50 14.74 7.26 -3.83
CA SER A 50 14.51 6.35 -2.73
C SER A 50 13.21 5.60 -2.99
N VAL A 51 13.29 4.39 -3.51
CA VAL A 51 12.12 3.51 -3.68
C VAL A 51 11.86 2.67 -2.42
N SER A 52 10.61 2.27 -2.20
CA SER A 52 10.23 1.34 -1.13
C SER A 52 8.89 0.65 -1.40
N CYS A 53 8.56 -0.34 -0.56
CA CYS A 53 7.26 -1.02 -0.56
C CYS A 53 6.82 -1.57 -1.93
N PRO A 54 7.63 -2.41 -2.61
CA PRO A 54 7.19 -3.07 -3.84
C PRO A 54 6.04 -4.04 -3.58
N ARG A 55 4.98 -3.97 -4.38
CA ARG A 55 3.78 -4.83 -4.28
C ARG A 55 3.36 -5.30 -5.66
N LEU A 56 3.36 -6.61 -5.88
CA LEU A 56 2.83 -7.17 -7.12
C LEU A 56 1.30 -7.27 -7.03
N SER A 57 0.62 -6.93 -8.11
CA SER A 57 -0.78 -7.26 -8.30
C SER A 57 -1.03 -8.77 -8.23
N PRO A 58 -2.20 -9.23 -7.74
CA PRO A 58 -2.55 -10.65 -7.68
C PRO A 58 -2.47 -11.40 -9.03
N ASP A 59 -2.78 -10.72 -10.14
CA ASP A 59 -2.67 -11.26 -11.50
C ASP A 59 -1.23 -11.29 -12.06
N GLY A 60 -0.28 -10.69 -11.34
CA GLY A 60 1.12 -10.58 -11.72
C GLY A 60 1.44 -9.66 -12.89
N SER A 61 0.51 -8.82 -13.33
CA SER A 61 0.70 -7.91 -14.46
C SER A 61 1.43 -6.61 -14.09
N THR A 62 1.25 -6.14 -12.85
CA THR A 62 1.62 -4.79 -12.43
C THR A 62 2.39 -4.81 -11.11
N LEU A 63 3.52 -4.13 -11.07
CA LEU A 63 4.28 -3.88 -9.84
C LEU A 63 4.12 -2.41 -9.44
N ILE A 64 3.60 -2.16 -8.23
CA ILE A 64 3.61 -0.81 -7.66
C ILE A 64 4.73 -0.66 -6.65
N TYR A 65 5.20 0.56 -6.44
CA TYR A 65 6.16 0.90 -5.39
C TYR A 65 6.05 2.38 -5.02
N LEU A 66 6.49 2.70 -3.80
CA LEU A 66 6.61 4.08 -3.35
C LEU A 66 7.96 4.65 -3.79
N GLN A 67 7.98 5.91 -4.18
CA GLN A 67 9.17 6.64 -4.58
C GLN A 67 9.25 7.98 -3.84
N GLY A 68 10.43 8.29 -3.30
CA GLY A 68 10.75 9.56 -2.67
C GLY A 68 12.10 10.09 -3.15
N ARG A 69 12.45 11.30 -2.71
CA ARG A 69 13.73 11.94 -3.01
C ARG A 69 14.79 11.44 -2.03
N VAL A 70 15.99 11.17 -2.53
CA VAL A 70 17.15 10.94 -1.65
C VAL A 70 17.49 12.25 -0.94
N PHE A 71 17.88 12.15 0.33
CA PHE A 71 18.15 13.31 1.21
C PHE A 71 16.94 14.21 1.48
N GLY A 72 15.72 13.71 1.23
CA GLY A 72 14.49 14.39 1.67
C GLY A 72 14.27 14.27 3.19
N PRO A 73 13.33 15.06 3.76
CA PRO A 73 12.90 14.92 5.15
C PRO A 73 12.50 13.47 5.48
N HIS A 74 12.69 13.05 6.74
CA HIS A 74 12.32 11.70 7.18
C HIS A 74 10.85 11.35 6.90
N ASN A 75 9.96 12.34 7.01
CA ASN A 75 8.52 12.20 6.78
C ASN A 75 8.09 12.93 5.49
N GLN A 76 8.84 12.74 4.39
CA GLN A 76 8.50 13.31 3.10
C GLN A 76 7.26 12.64 2.47
N CYS A 77 6.49 13.39 1.68
CA CYS A 77 5.45 12.83 0.83
C CYS A 77 6.08 11.99 -0.29
N LEU A 78 5.51 10.82 -0.54
CA LEU A 78 5.97 9.85 -1.53
C LEU A 78 5.00 9.81 -2.71
N SER A 79 5.53 9.54 -3.91
CA SER A 79 4.73 9.20 -5.07
C SER A 79 4.52 7.69 -5.15
N LEU A 80 3.38 7.29 -5.70
CA LEU A 80 3.07 5.90 -6.02
C LEU A 80 3.35 5.68 -7.51
N GLN A 81 4.32 4.83 -7.79
CA GLN A 81 4.71 4.45 -9.14
C GLN A 81 4.10 3.10 -9.50
N GLN A 82 3.81 2.90 -10.78
CA GLN A 82 3.39 1.63 -11.34
C GLN A 82 4.32 1.22 -12.49
N LEU A 83 4.69 -0.05 -12.52
CA LEU A 83 5.45 -0.69 -13.58
C LEU A 83 4.58 -1.78 -14.20
N ASP A 84 4.28 -1.60 -15.49
CA ASP A 84 3.67 -2.64 -16.31
C ASP A 84 4.74 -3.67 -16.65
N LEU A 85 4.60 -4.90 -16.15
CA LEU A 85 5.62 -5.94 -16.29
C LEU A 85 5.70 -6.55 -17.69
N LYS A 86 4.66 -6.37 -18.51
CA LYS A 86 4.63 -6.87 -19.88
C LYS A 86 5.41 -5.94 -20.82
N SER A 87 5.24 -4.63 -20.66
CA SER A 87 5.88 -3.61 -21.47
C SER A 87 7.18 -3.07 -20.86
N GLY A 88 7.41 -3.30 -19.57
CA GLY A 88 8.53 -2.71 -18.83
C GLY A 88 8.39 -1.21 -18.58
N LYS A 89 7.21 -0.62 -18.84
CA LYS A 89 7.00 0.82 -18.74
C LYS A 89 6.59 1.24 -17.32
N THR A 90 7.30 2.21 -16.78
CA THR A 90 6.97 2.88 -15.51
C THR A 90 6.12 4.13 -15.74
N SER A 91 5.13 4.38 -14.88
CA SER A 91 4.38 5.63 -14.82
C SER A 91 3.99 6.01 -13.39
N THR A 92 3.73 7.29 -13.15
CA THR A 92 3.26 7.78 -11.85
C THR A 92 1.76 7.58 -11.74
N LEU A 93 1.33 6.79 -10.76
CA LEU A 93 -0.09 6.57 -10.44
C LEU A 93 -0.64 7.66 -9.51
N LEU A 94 0.16 8.06 -8.51
CA LEU A 94 -0.09 9.24 -7.67
C LEU A 94 1.19 10.02 -7.49
N ASP A 95 1.14 11.32 -7.74
CA ASP A 95 2.30 12.18 -7.53
C ASP A 95 2.36 12.76 -6.10
N VAL A 96 3.50 13.35 -5.76
CA VAL A 96 3.72 14.05 -4.51
C VAL A 96 2.75 15.23 -4.39
N VAL A 97 2.02 15.26 -3.28
CA VAL A 97 1.11 16.36 -2.95
C VAL A 97 1.86 17.42 -2.16
N ASN A 98 2.11 18.58 -2.76
CA ASN A 98 2.83 19.67 -2.09
C ASN A 98 1.96 20.46 -1.10
N ARG A 99 0.73 20.80 -1.50
CA ARG A 99 -0.23 21.58 -0.70
C ARG A 99 -1.64 21.09 -0.97
N PRO A 100 -2.18 20.18 -0.15
CA PRO A 100 -3.56 19.76 -0.31
C PRO A 100 -4.53 20.88 0.07
N ASN A 101 -5.65 21.01 -0.63
CA ASN A 101 -6.73 21.89 -0.17
C ASN A 101 -7.40 21.30 1.08
N THR A 102 -8.19 22.12 1.76
CA THR A 102 -8.93 21.70 2.95
C THR A 102 -9.88 20.56 2.60
N GLY A 103 -9.72 19.41 3.27
CA GLY A 103 -10.59 18.24 3.05
C GLY A 103 -10.14 17.31 1.93
N GLU A 104 -9.07 17.63 1.20
CA GLU A 104 -8.49 16.77 0.17
C GLU A 104 -7.46 15.79 0.74
N PHE A 105 -7.07 14.83 -0.11
CA PHE A 105 -5.99 13.92 0.17
C PHE A 105 -4.65 14.65 0.28
N ALA A 106 -3.91 14.36 1.35
CA ALA A 106 -2.68 15.08 1.68
C ALA A 106 -1.40 14.50 1.06
N GLY A 107 -1.48 13.35 0.40
CA GLY A 107 -0.32 12.62 -0.10
C GLY A 107 0.00 11.37 0.73
N ILE A 108 0.92 10.53 0.25
CA ILE A 108 1.34 9.31 0.94
C ILE A 108 2.54 9.61 1.83
N TYR A 109 2.41 9.37 3.13
CA TYR A 109 3.49 9.56 4.11
C TYR A 109 3.90 8.26 4.82
N GLU A 110 3.12 7.19 4.64
CA GLU A 110 3.35 5.91 5.30
C GLU A 110 3.76 4.82 4.31
N ALA A 111 4.30 3.72 4.85
CA ALA A 111 4.59 2.52 4.08
C ALA A 111 3.28 1.81 3.67
N LEU A 112 3.23 1.28 2.45
CA LEU A 112 2.10 0.45 2.02
C LEU A 112 2.02 -0.85 2.84
N PRO A 113 0.83 -1.31 3.23
CA PRO A 113 0.63 -2.65 3.80
C PRO A 113 1.17 -3.74 2.86
N SER A 114 1.62 -4.88 3.38
CA SER A 114 2.13 -6.00 2.57
C SER A 114 1.08 -6.54 1.60
N CYS A 115 -0.17 -6.57 2.05
CA CYS A 115 -1.33 -6.93 1.24
C CYS A 115 -2.21 -5.69 1.13
N CYS A 116 -2.12 -5.01 -0.01
CA CYS A 116 -2.82 -3.75 -0.27
C CYS A 116 -3.59 -3.77 -1.60
N TRP A 117 -3.53 -4.88 -2.34
CA TRP A 117 -4.22 -5.04 -3.61
C TRP A 117 -5.61 -5.63 -3.39
N SER A 118 -6.58 -5.12 -4.15
CA SER A 118 -7.87 -5.78 -4.33
C SER A 118 -7.70 -7.11 -5.08
N ALA A 119 -8.62 -8.05 -4.85
CA ALA A 119 -8.58 -9.39 -5.47
C ALA A 119 -8.55 -9.34 -7.01
N ASP A 120 -9.23 -8.35 -7.59
CA ASP A 120 -9.37 -8.15 -9.04
C ASP A 120 -8.16 -7.44 -9.68
N SER A 121 -7.10 -7.14 -8.92
CA SER A 121 -5.92 -6.41 -9.38
C SER A 121 -6.22 -5.02 -9.94
N GLN A 122 -7.36 -4.41 -9.60
CA GLN A 122 -7.74 -3.09 -10.12
C GLN A 122 -7.49 -1.94 -9.12
N ARG A 123 -7.32 -2.24 -7.83
CA ARG A 123 -7.26 -1.23 -6.77
C ARG A 123 -6.13 -1.48 -5.79
N VAL A 124 -5.60 -0.39 -5.28
CA VAL A 124 -4.60 -0.37 -4.22
C VAL A 124 -5.15 0.42 -3.06
N VAL A 125 -5.20 -0.17 -1.88
CA VAL A 125 -5.78 0.39 -0.66
C VAL A 125 -4.68 0.66 0.35
N PHE A 126 -4.69 1.83 0.98
CA PHE A 126 -3.71 2.23 1.99
C PHE A 126 -4.27 3.29 2.94
N SER A 127 -3.68 3.39 4.13
CA SER A 127 -3.94 4.50 5.04
C SER A 127 -3.12 5.72 4.63
N SER A 128 -3.71 6.90 4.81
CA SER A 128 -3.04 8.17 4.58
C SER A 128 -3.31 9.12 5.73
N ALA A 129 -2.24 9.69 6.28
CA ALA A 129 -2.36 10.73 7.28
C ALA A 129 -2.92 12.03 6.68
N ARG A 130 -3.91 12.64 7.34
CA ARG A 130 -4.35 14.02 7.05
C ARG A 130 -4.04 14.92 8.24
N ARG A 131 -2.86 15.57 8.17
CA ARG A 131 -2.36 16.52 9.17
C ARG A 131 -2.57 16.00 10.59
N ASN A 132 -3.03 16.86 11.49
CA ASN A 132 -3.07 16.63 12.93
C ASN A 132 -4.43 16.11 13.40
N TRP A 133 -5.34 15.79 12.47
CA TRP A 133 -6.75 15.66 12.80
C TRP A 133 -7.31 14.27 12.49
N LYS A 134 -7.00 13.68 11.31
CA LYS A 134 -7.55 12.37 10.90
C LYS A 134 -6.61 11.55 10.01
N ASP A 135 -6.31 10.31 10.35
CA ASP A 135 -5.88 9.34 9.33
C ASP A 135 -7.12 8.84 8.60
N SER A 136 -7.09 8.84 7.28
CA SER A 136 -8.20 8.40 6.42
C SER A 136 -7.79 7.21 5.58
N MET A 137 -8.75 6.34 5.28
CA MET A 137 -8.56 5.30 4.28
C MET A 137 -8.59 5.93 2.89
N ALA A 138 -7.64 5.52 2.05
CA ALA A 138 -7.56 5.91 0.66
C ALA A 138 -7.40 4.66 -0.21
N TYR A 139 -7.98 4.70 -1.40
CA TYR A 139 -7.73 3.70 -2.42
C TYR A 139 -7.58 4.35 -3.78
N VAL A 140 -6.77 3.72 -4.62
CA VAL A 140 -6.49 4.20 -5.98
C VAL A 140 -6.87 3.11 -6.95
N LYS A 141 -7.66 3.49 -7.95
CA LYS A 141 -7.92 2.64 -9.10
C LYS A 141 -6.80 2.78 -10.11
N ILE A 142 -6.14 1.68 -10.44
CA ILE A 142 -4.96 1.63 -11.32
C ILE A 142 -5.29 2.17 -12.73
N LYS A 143 -6.39 1.70 -13.34
CA LYS A 143 -6.76 2.05 -14.72
C LYS A 143 -7.23 3.49 -14.89
N GLU A 144 -7.82 4.07 -13.86
CA GLU A 144 -8.40 5.41 -13.90
C GLU A 144 -7.44 6.46 -13.32
N SER A 145 -6.33 6.04 -12.68
CA SER A 145 -5.48 6.90 -11.85
C SER A 145 -6.30 7.76 -10.87
N HIS A 146 -7.47 7.27 -10.49
CA HIS A 146 -8.44 8.02 -9.73
C HIS A 146 -8.31 7.65 -8.26
N LEU A 147 -7.99 8.66 -7.46
CA LEU A 147 -7.92 8.56 -6.02
C LEU A 147 -9.31 8.74 -5.43
N LEU A 148 -9.70 7.77 -4.62
CA LEU A 148 -10.92 7.83 -3.84
C LEU A 148 -10.54 7.74 -2.37
N SER A 149 -11.01 8.67 -1.55
CA SER A 149 -10.79 8.67 -0.12
C SER A 149 -12.11 8.44 0.58
N ASP A 150 -12.18 7.38 1.37
CA ASP A 150 -13.37 7.09 2.16
C ASP A 150 -13.20 7.71 3.55
N SER A 151 -13.97 8.76 3.79
CA SER A 151 -14.12 9.39 5.10
C SER A 151 -15.54 9.24 5.65
N ALA A 152 -16.38 8.41 5.05
CA ALA A 152 -17.84 8.53 5.11
C ALA A 152 -18.55 7.57 6.07
N SER A 153 -17.84 6.85 6.95
CA SER A 153 -18.51 6.07 8.00
C SER A 153 -18.78 6.93 9.25
N ASP A 154 -19.88 6.65 9.97
CA ASP A 154 -20.19 7.26 11.27
C ASP A 154 -19.08 7.04 12.31
N LEU A 155 -18.27 6.01 12.13
CA LEU A 155 -17.09 5.74 12.94
C LEU A 155 -15.99 6.80 12.78
N SER A 156 -15.95 7.56 11.69
CA SER A 156 -15.01 8.68 11.52
C SER A 156 -15.28 9.86 12.48
N LYS A 157 -16.44 9.85 13.17
CA LYS A 157 -16.78 10.75 14.28
C LYS A 157 -16.22 10.25 15.62
N VAL A 158 -16.02 8.94 15.75
CA VAL A 158 -15.56 8.28 16.99
C VAL A 158 -14.04 8.07 16.99
N TYR A 159 -13.49 7.65 15.86
CA TYR A 159 -12.07 7.36 15.70
C TYR A 159 -11.38 8.43 14.86
N GLY A 160 -10.26 8.94 15.38
CA GLY A 160 -9.41 9.93 14.73
C GLY A 160 -8.29 9.31 13.90
N SER A 161 -7.93 8.05 14.12
CA SER A 161 -6.92 7.34 13.33
C SER A 161 -7.49 6.06 12.78
N TRP A 162 -7.16 5.77 11.52
CA TRP A 162 -7.56 4.61 10.72
C TRP A 162 -6.33 4.09 10.00
N LYS A 163 -5.87 2.92 10.39
CA LYS A 163 -4.68 2.29 9.82
C LYS A 163 -5.02 0.96 9.16
N LEU A 164 -4.79 0.88 7.85
CA LEU A 164 -4.94 -0.37 7.12
C LEU A 164 -3.81 -1.32 7.52
N LEU A 165 -4.17 -2.52 7.99
CA LEU A 165 -3.19 -3.54 8.35
C LEU A 165 -2.96 -4.53 7.20
N THR A 166 -4.04 -4.98 6.58
CA THR A 166 -3.99 -5.93 5.47
C THR A 166 -5.31 -5.93 4.70
N VAL A 167 -5.22 -6.27 3.42
CA VAL A 167 -6.35 -6.63 2.56
C VAL A 167 -6.23 -8.11 2.23
N GLN A 168 -7.33 -8.85 2.34
CA GLN A 168 -7.42 -10.23 1.92
C GLN A 168 -8.71 -10.44 1.14
N LYS A 169 -8.57 -10.69 -0.16
CA LYS A 169 -9.69 -10.70 -1.10
C LYS A 169 -10.42 -9.35 -1.06
N ASP A 170 -11.66 -9.34 -0.56
CA ASP A 170 -12.50 -8.15 -0.45
C ASP A 170 -12.62 -7.66 1.01
N LEU A 171 -11.84 -8.25 1.92
CA LEU A 171 -11.85 -7.91 3.35
C LEU A 171 -10.64 -7.06 3.71
N MET A 172 -10.90 -5.97 4.42
CA MET A 172 -9.89 -5.09 4.98
C MET A 172 -9.86 -5.25 6.49
N VAL A 173 -8.67 -5.42 7.06
CA VAL A 173 -8.47 -5.31 8.50
C VAL A 173 -7.94 -3.91 8.80
N VAL A 174 -8.69 -3.16 9.58
CA VAL A 174 -8.37 -1.77 9.93
C VAL A 174 -8.22 -1.65 11.44
N CYS A 175 -7.20 -0.93 11.88
CA CYS A 175 -7.04 -0.51 13.26
C CYS A 175 -7.52 0.92 13.41
N CYS A 176 -8.50 1.15 14.27
CA CYS A 176 -9.05 2.48 14.56
C CYS A 176 -8.75 2.88 16.00
N SER A 177 -8.36 4.14 16.22
CA SER A 177 -8.08 4.70 17.56
C SER A 177 -8.42 6.19 17.65
N SER A 178 -8.47 6.71 18.87
CA SER A 178 -8.55 8.15 19.15
C SER A 178 -7.81 8.46 20.46
N PRO A 179 -7.52 9.73 20.78
CA PRO A 179 -6.90 10.08 22.07
C PRO A 179 -7.69 9.58 23.29
N SER A 180 -9.01 9.38 23.15
CA SER A 180 -9.92 8.90 24.19
C SER A 180 -10.31 7.43 24.03
N THR A 181 -9.86 6.72 23.00
CA THR A 181 -10.26 5.34 22.71
C THR A 181 -9.06 4.49 22.27
N PRO A 182 -8.76 3.38 22.97
CA PRO A 182 -7.62 2.54 22.63
C PRO A 182 -7.76 1.90 21.23
N PRO A 183 -6.64 1.49 20.60
CA PRO A 183 -6.65 0.82 19.31
C PRO A 183 -7.60 -0.39 19.27
N THR A 184 -8.51 -0.39 18.30
CA THR A 184 -9.52 -1.43 18.10
C THR A 184 -9.49 -1.93 16.66
N LEU A 185 -9.60 -3.23 16.46
CA LEU A 185 -9.61 -3.85 15.13
C LEU A 185 -11.02 -3.98 14.57
N PHE A 186 -11.15 -3.67 13.28
CA PHE A 186 -12.37 -3.78 12.51
C PHE A 186 -12.12 -4.57 11.22
N LEU A 187 -13.10 -5.37 10.84
CA LEU A 187 -13.21 -5.95 9.49
C LEU A 187 -14.16 -5.10 8.67
N GLN A 188 -13.73 -4.71 7.46
CA GLN A 188 -14.52 -3.93 6.50
C GLN A 188 -14.54 -4.62 5.13
N VAL A 189 -15.67 -4.60 4.44
CA VAL A 189 -15.78 -5.08 3.05
C VAL A 189 -15.44 -3.95 2.07
N GLU A 190 -14.62 -4.23 1.05
CA GLU A 190 -14.14 -3.25 0.07
C GLU A 190 -15.25 -2.65 -0.82
N GLN A 191 -16.36 -3.35 -1.03
CA GLN A 191 -17.38 -2.95 -2.02
C GLN A 191 -18.68 -2.37 -1.46
N HIS A 192 -18.96 -2.46 -0.15
CA HIS A 192 -20.21 -1.95 0.41
C HIS A 192 -20.00 -1.20 1.73
N HIS A 193 -20.61 -0.02 1.80
CA HIS A 193 -20.59 0.94 2.90
C HIS A 193 -21.13 0.39 4.25
N LEU A 194 -21.53 -0.89 4.34
CA LEU A 194 -22.36 -1.39 5.42
C LEU A 194 -22.08 -2.86 5.75
N GLU A 195 -20.87 -3.18 6.22
CA GLU A 195 -20.72 -4.16 7.31
C GLU A 195 -19.33 -4.01 7.94
N LEU A 196 -19.31 -3.45 9.15
CA LEU A 196 -18.11 -3.32 9.96
C LEU A 196 -18.27 -4.22 11.18
N ALA A 197 -17.53 -5.33 11.21
CA ALA A 197 -17.51 -6.21 12.37
C ALA A 197 -16.34 -5.83 13.28
N LYS A 198 -16.63 -5.46 14.53
CA LYS A 198 -15.60 -5.29 15.56
C LYS A 198 -15.03 -6.67 15.88
N LEU A 199 -13.71 -6.83 15.74
CA LEU A 199 -13.04 -8.05 16.18
C LEU A 199 -12.92 -8.02 17.70
N GLY A 200 -13.75 -8.81 18.39
CA GLY A 200 -13.64 -9.05 19.82
C GLY A 200 -12.76 -10.26 20.08
N PHE A 201 -11.67 -10.09 20.82
CA PHE A 201 -10.98 -11.21 21.44
C PHE A 201 -11.75 -11.60 22.69
N ALA A 202 -12.37 -12.78 22.71
CA ALA A 202 -12.83 -13.37 23.96
C ALA A 202 -11.59 -13.68 24.79
N VAL A 203 -11.42 -12.99 25.92
CA VAL A 203 -10.42 -13.38 26.91
C VAL A 203 -10.93 -14.67 27.54
N PRO A 204 -10.20 -15.80 27.43
CA PRO A 204 -10.61 -17.00 28.15
C PRO A 204 -10.52 -16.69 29.64
N HIS A 205 -11.66 -16.74 30.34
CA HIS A 205 -11.64 -16.80 31.79
C HIS A 205 -11.05 -18.16 32.16
N GLY A 206 -9.88 -18.12 32.81
CA GLY A 206 -9.20 -19.30 33.35
C GLY A 206 -9.90 -19.90 34.54
#